data_AF-A0A832N8I0-F1
#
_entry.id   AF-A0A832N8I0-F1
#
_cell.length_a   1.000
_cell.length_b   1.000
_cell.length_c   1.000
_cell.angle_alpha   90.00
_cell.angle_beta   90.00
_cell.angle_gamma   90.00
#
_symmetry.space_group_name_H-M   'P 1'
#
loop_
_entity.id
_entity.type
_entity.pdbx_description
1 polymer ?
#
loop_
_entity_poly.entity_id
_entity_poly.type
_entity_poly.pdbx_seq_one_letter_code
_entity_poly.pdbx_strand_id
1 'polypeptide(L)'
;YATRRPRDCLLIIDEDLVDPCEEREGARIFKIPATRLAEQLGRKIVANMVMLGFLTGVSQVVSPEAMKQAIATSVPRGTEGLNLRAFETGYEYAQRVLAEERKGGLETVLTKAE
;
A
#
# COMPACT_ATOMS: atom_id res chain seq x y z
N TYR A 1 -10.43 11.11 9.27
CA TYR A 1 -10.90 9.78 8.79
C TYR A 1 -10.64 8.70 9.85
N ALA A 2 -11.39 7.59 9.83
CA ALA A 2 -11.16 6.39 10.66
C ALA A 2 -11.02 6.62 12.18
N THR A 3 -11.91 7.42 12.78
CA THR A 3 -11.83 7.86 14.20
C THR A 3 -12.11 6.76 15.24
N ARG A 4 -12.76 5.66 14.84
CA ARG A 4 -13.13 4.51 15.69
C ARG A 4 -12.37 3.23 15.32
N ARG A 5 -11.05 3.33 15.14
CA ARG A 5 -10.18 2.19 14.82
C ARG A 5 -9.41 1.68 16.05
N PRO A 6 -9.08 0.37 16.13
CA PRO A 6 -8.19 -0.16 17.17
C PRO A 6 -6.83 0.55 17.17
N ARG A 7 -6.13 0.57 18.32
CA ARG A 7 -4.82 1.24 18.44
C ARG A 7 -3.78 0.64 17.50
N ASP A 8 -3.73 -0.70 17.43
CA ASP A 8 -2.72 -1.45 16.68
C ASP A 8 -3.16 -1.80 15.25
N CYS A 9 -4.11 -1.05 14.68
CA CYS A 9 -4.54 -1.32 13.32
C CYS A 9 -3.54 -0.79 12.29
N LEU A 10 -3.38 -1.55 11.20
CA LEU A 10 -2.76 -1.07 9.98
C LEU A 10 -3.70 -0.08 9.29
N LEU A 11 -3.24 1.16 9.08
CA LEU A 11 -3.96 2.17 8.33
C LEU A 11 -3.24 2.41 7.00
N ILE A 12 -3.95 2.24 5.88
CA ILE A 12 -3.44 2.51 4.54
C ILE A 12 -4.26 3.65 3.95
N ILE A 13 -3.60 4.67 3.42
CA ILE A 13 -4.27 5.84 2.83
C ILE A 13 -3.70 6.19 1.46
N ASP A 14 -4.55 6.78 0.63
CA ASP A 14 -4.10 7.52 -0.55
C ASP A 14 -3.65 8.92 -0.12
N GLU A 15 -2.35 9.19 -0.18
CA GLU A 15 -1.75 10.43 0.36
C GLU A 15 -2.20 11.70 -0.36
N ASP A 16 -2.62 11.59 -1.61
CA ASP A 16 -3.08 12.73 -2.40
C ASP A 16 -4.54 13.10 -2.08
N LEU A 17 -5.27 12.22 -1.38
CA LEU A 17 -6.71 12.36 -1.11
C LEU A 17 -7.05 12.43 0.38
N VAL A 18 -6.18 11.92 1.25
CA VAL A 18 -6.47 11.75 2.68
C VAL A 18 -5.35 12.33 3.51
N ASP A 19 -5.71 13.35 4.30
CA ASP A 19 -4.90 13.82 5.42
C ASP A 19 -5.37 13.14 6.72
N PRO A 20 -4.55 12.31 7.38
CA PRO A 20 -4.89 11.73 8.66
C PRO A 20 -4.78 12.80 9.76
N CYS A 21 -5.89 13.47 10.08
CA CYS A 21 -5.95 14.54 11.10
C CYS A 21 -5.33 14.22 12.47
N GLU A 22 -5.16 12.94 12.82
CA GLU A 22 -4.55 12.52 14.09
C GLU A 22 -3.67 11.27 13.87
N GLU A 23 -2.36 11.43 14.00
CA GLU A 23 -1.46 10.32 14.25
C GLU A 23 -1.71 9.82 15.67
N ARG A 24 -2.56 8.80 15.80
CA ARG A 24 -2.75 8.13 17.09
C ARG A 24 -1.52 7.27 17.39
N GLU A 25 -0.94 7.46 18.58
CA GLU A 25 0.11 6.59 19.10
C GLU A 25 -0.27 5.10 18.94
N GLY A 26 0.65 4.32 18.36
CA GLY A 26 0.48 2.88 18.11
C GLY A 26 -0.03 2.51 16.70
N ALA A 27 -0.54 3.47 15.93
CA ALA A 27 -1.01 3.21 14.58
C ALA A 27 0.14 3.11 13.57
N ARG A 28 0.22 1.98 12.84
CA ARG A 28 1.09 1.90 11.65
C ARG A 28 0.36 2.48 10.46
N ILE A 29 0.72 3.71 10.09
CA ILE A 29 0.14 4.42 8.94
C ILE A 29 1.05 4.29 7.74
N PHE A 30 0.57 3.65 6.68
CA PHE A 30 1.25 3.57 5.41
C PHE A 30 0.53 4.43 4.37
N LYS A 31 1.34 5.15 3.60
CA LYS A 31 0.88 6.12 2.60
C LYS A 31 1.31 5.65 1.22
N ILE A 32 0.43 5.78 0.24
CA ILE A 32 0.72 5.53 -1.17
C ILE A 32 -0.05 6.53 -2.04
N PRO A 33 0.55 7.12 -3.09
CA PRO A 33 -0.18 7.97 -4.04
C PRO A 33 -0.91 7.13 -5.09
N ALA A 34 -1.83 6.27 -4.66
CA ALA A 34 -2.41 5.23 -5.51
C ALA A 34 -3.15 5.80 -6.72
N THR A 35 -3.89 6.89 -6.53
CA THR A 35 -4.59 7.58 -7.63
C THR A 35 -3.63 8.11 -8.68
N ARG A 36 -2.55 8.80 -8.26
CA ARG A 36 -1.52 9.33 -9.15
C ARG A 36 -0.80 8.20 -9.91
N LEU A 37 -0.47 7.10 -9.24
CA LEU A 37 0.15 5.93 -9.88
C LEU A 37 -0.78 5.29 -10.92
N ALA A 38 -2.08 5.18 -10.64
CA ALA A 38 -3.04 4.65 -11.61
C ALA A 38 -3.24 5.57 -12.83
N GLU A 39 -3.19 6.89 -12.62
CA GLU A 39 -3.19 7.88 -13.71
C GLU A 39 -1.96 7.72 -14.63
N GLN A 40 -0.78 7.47 -14.05
CA GLN A 40 0.46 7.19 -14.82
C GLN A 40 0.38 5.88 -15.61
N LEU A 41 -0.43 4.92 -15.17
CA LEU A 41 -0.74 3.69 -15.92
C LEU A 41 -1.80 3.92 -17.02
N GLY A 42 -2.28 5.14 -17.18
CA GLY A 42 -3.22 5.56 -18.22
C GLY A 42 -4.69 5.39 -17.86
N ARG A 43 -5.04 4.87 -16.67
CA ARG A 43 -6.43 4.76 -16.21
C ARG A 43 -6.57 4.93 -14.70
N LYS A 44 -7.10 6.07 -14.26
CA LYS A 44 -7.43 6.33 -12.85
C LYS A 44 -8.31 5.25 -12.20
N ILE A 45 -9.17 4.59 -12.98
CA ILE A 45 -10.09 3.56 -12.47
C ILE A 45 -9.40 2.35 -11.83
N VAL A 46 -8.11 2.11 -12.12
CA VAL A 46 -7.35 1.00 -11.51
C VAL A 46 -6.60 1.37 -10.22
N ALA A 47 -6.89 2.54 -9.62
CA ALA A 47 -6.31 2.94 -8.33
C ALA A 47 -6.57 1.93 -7.21
N ASN A 48 -7.74 1.26 -7.23
CA ASN A 48 -8.05 0.20 -6.29
C ASN A 48 -7.09 -1.00 -6.40
N MET A 49 -6.61 -1.34 -7.60
CA MET A 49 -5.63 -2.41 -7.80
C MET A 49 -4.25 -2.00 -7.28
N VAL A 50 -3.86 -0.73 -7.46
CA VAL A 50 -2.64 -0.19 -6.84
C VAL A 50 -2.74 -0.31 -5.31
N MET A 51 -3.88 0.06 -4.72
CA MET A 51 -4.11 -0.11 -3.28
C MET A 51 -4.05 -1.58 -2.83
N LEU A 52 -4.62 -2.52 -3.60
CA LEU A 52 -4.54 -3.96 -3.29
C LEU A 52 -3.10 -4.49 -3.34
N GLY A 53 -2.31 -4.04 -4.32
CA GLY A 53 -0.88 -4.31 -4.40
C GLY A 53 -0.15 -3.87 -3.16
N PHE A 54 -0.38 -2.62 -2.78
CA PHE A 54 0.25 -2.02 -1.61
C PHE A 54 -0.15 -2.72 -0.32
N LEU A 55 -1.45 -2.95 -0.11
CA LEU A 55 -2.00 -3.72 1.02
C LEU A 55 -1.34 -5.09 1.12
N THR A 56 -1.22 -5.81 0.02
CA THR A 56 -0.61 -7.15 -0.01
C THR A 56 0.84 -7.10 0.46
N GLY A 57 1.60 -6.12 0.00
CA GLY A 57 3.00 -5.94 0.39
C GLY A 57 3.19 -5.56 1.86
N VAL A 58 2.42 -4.57 2.36
CA VAL A 58 2.61 -4.06 3.74
C VAL A 58 2.00 -4.96 4.81
N SER A 59 0.91 -5.67 4.51
CA SER A 59 0.21 -6.51 5.49
C SER A 59 0.69 -7.96 5.50
N GLN A 60 1.19 -8.48 4.37
CA GLN A 60 1.54 -9.89 4.17
C GLN A 60 0.42 -10.88 4.53
N VAL A 61 -0.83 -10.43 4.57
CA VAL A 61 -1.99 -11.27 4.92
C VAL A 61 -2.28 -12.35 3.87
N VAL A 62 -1.80 -12.14 2.64
CA VAL A 62 -1.91 -13.08 1.52
C VAL A 62 -0.63 -13.00 0.68
N SER A 63 -0.24 -14.12 0.06
CA SER A 63 0.88 -14.13 -0.89
C SER A 63 0.56 -13.30 -2.14
N PRO A 64 1.54 -12.64 -2.77
CA PRO A 64 1.32 -11.89 -4.00
C PRO A 64 0.82 -12.78 -5.14
N GLU A 65 1.24 -14.04 -5.23
CA GLU A 65 0.79 -15.00 -6.25
C GLU A 65 -0.71 -15.30 -6.12
N ALA A 66 -1.18 -15.61 -4.91
CA ALA A 66 -2.60 -15.85 -4.66
C ALA A 66 -3.45 -14.61 -4.94
N MET A 67 -2.96 -13.40 -4.60
CA MET A 67 -3.67 -12.16 -4.92
C MET A 67 -3.74 -11.93 -6.44
N LYS A 68 -2.65 -12.16 -7.19
CA LYS A 68 -2.65 -12.07 -8.66
C LYS A 68 -3.64 -13.05 -9.29
N GLN A 69 -3.73 -14.29 -8.79
CA GLN A 69 -4.71 -15.27 -9.26
C GLN A 69 -6.15 -14.83 -8.98
N ALA A 70 -6.42 -14.29 -7.78
CA ALA A 70 -7.74 -13.77 -7.43
C ALA A 70 -8.14 -12.57 -8.31
N ILE A 71 -7.20 -11.66 -8.59
CA ILE A 71 -7.42 -10.52 -9.50
C ILE A 71 -7.72 -11.03 -10.92
N ALA A 72 -6.90 -11.92 -11.47
CA ALA A 72 -7.06 -12.42 -12.83
C ALA A 72 -8.42 -13.12 -13.05
N THR A 73 -9.00 -13.72 -12.01
CA THR A 73 -10.30 -14.39 -12.07
C THR A 73 -11.49 -13.48 -11.75
N SER A 74 -11.27 -12.32 -11.14
CA SER A 74 -12.34 -11.42 -10.66
C SER A 74 -12.57 -10.19 -11.54
N VAL A 75 -11.57 -9.76 -12.32
CA VAL A 75 -11.68 -8.56 -13.16
C VAL A 75 -12.37 -8.85 -14.50
N PRO A 76 -12.98 -7.84 -15.16
CA PRO A 76 -13.58 -8.03 -16.48
C PRO A 76 -12.59 -8.59 -17.49
N ARG A 77 -13.07 -9.51 -18.35
CA ARG A 77 -12.27 -10.09 -19.43
C ARG A 77 -11.65 -9.01 -20.31
N GLY A 78 -10.38 -9.18 -20.66
CA GLY A 78 -9.61 -8.23 -21.46
C GLY A 78 -9.04 -7.05 -20.67
N THR A 79 -9.22 -7.02 -19.34
CA THR A 79 -8.63 -5.99 -18.45
C THR A 79 -7.57 -6.54 -17.50
N GLU A 80 -7.31 -7.84 -17.54
CA GLU A 80 -6.40 -8.57 -16.64
C GLU A 80 -5.01 -7.93 -16.65
N GLY A 81 -4.44 -7.67 -17.84
CA GLY A 81 -3.10 -7.11 -17.97
C GLY A 81 -2.94 -5.75 -17.30
N LEU A 82 -3.92 -4.86 -17.42
CA LEU A 82 -3.86 -3.54 -16.78
C LEU A 82 -4.02 -3.65 -15.25
N ASN A 83 -4.97 -4.47 -14.78
CA ASN A 83 -5.20 -4.65 -13.35
C ASN A 83 -4.00 -5.32 -12.66
N LEU A 84 -3.37 -6.32 -13.30
CA LEU A 84 -2.17 -6.98 -12.79
C LEU A 84 -0.97 -6.03 -12.73
N ARG A 85 -0.77 -5.18 -13.75
CA ARG A 85 0.29 -4.14 -13.72
C ARG A 85 0.04 -3.10 -12.63
N ALA A 86 -1.21 -2.70 -12.41
CA ALA A 86 -1.58 -1.79 -11.33
C ALA A 86 -1.33 -2.42 -9.95
N PHE A 87 -1.68 -3.69 -9.77
CA PHE A 87 -1.32 -4.45 -8.58
C PHE A 87 0.19 -4.50 -8.35
N GLU A 88 0.98 -4.85 -9.38
CA GLU A 88 2.43 -4.89 -9.28
C GLU A 88 3.03 -3.54 -8.89
N THR A 89 2.53 -2.45 -9.48
CA THR A 89 2.95 -1.09 -9.15
C THR A 89 2.75 -0.78 -7.66
N GLY A 90 1.60 -1.13 -7.11
CA GLY A 90 1.32 -0.97 -5.69
C GLY A 90 2.18 -1.86 -4.79
N TYR A 91 2.38 -3.12 -5.20
CA TYR A 91 3.18 -4.09 -4.45
C TYR A 91 4.66 -3.68 -4.39
N GLU A 92 5.24 -3.25 -5.50
CA GLU A 92 6.60 -2.73 -5.55
C GLU A 92 6.76 -1.47 -4.70
N TYR A 93 5.77 -0.58 -4.72
CA TYR A 93 5.78 0.62 -3.88
C TYR A 93 5.82 0.23 -2.38
N ALA A 94 5.05 -0.79 -1.96
CA ALA A 94 5.10 -1.32 -0.60
C ALA A 94 6.49 -1.84 -0.23
N GLN A 95 7.16 -2.56 -1.13
CA GLN A 95 8.51 -3.08 -0.85
C GLN A 95 9.52 -1.94 -0.62
N ARG A 96 9.39 -0.83 -1.37
CA ARG A 96 10.24 0.36 -1.20
C ARG A 96 9.98 1.03 0.16
N VAL A 97 8.72 1.28 0.50
CA VAL A 97 8.35 1.89 1.79
C VAL A 97 8.83 1.03 2.96
N LEU A 98 8.65 -0.29 2.91
CA LEU A 98 9.14 -1.19 3.97
C LEU A 98 10.67 -1.23 4.06
N ALA A 99 11.38 -1.08 2.93
CA ALA A 99 12.84 -0.99 2.95
C ALA A 99 13.33 0.31 3.58
N GLU A 100 12.62 1.42 3.35
CA GLU A 100 12.89 2.72 3.97
C GLU A 100 12.59 2.70 5.48
N GLU A 101 11.45 2.15 5.91
CA GLU A 101 11.14 1.97 7.34
C GLU A 101 12.24 1.17 8.07
N ARG A 102 12.73 0.08 7.45
CA ARG A 102 13.82 -0.73 8.04
C ARG A 102 15.12 0.05 8.18
N LYS A 103 15.48 0.89 7.19
CA LYS A 103 16.69 1.71 7.23
C LYS A 103 16.60 2.80 8.30
N GLY A 104 15.50 3.55 8.34
CA GLY A 104 15.30 4.61 9.35
C GLY A 104 15.22 4.06 10.78
N GLY A 105 14.65 2.86 10.95
CA GLY A 105 14.69 2.15 12.24
C GLY A 105 16.12 1.78 12.65
N LEU A 106 16.95 1.31 11.71
CA LEU A 106 18.34 0.95 11.98
C LEU A 106 19.19 2.17 12.40
N GLU A 107 19.03 3.30 11.71
CA GLU A 107 19.73 4.56 12.03
C GLU A 107 19.33 5.11 13.41
N THR A 108 18.04 5.00 13.77
CA THR A 108 17.53 5.43 15.09
C THR A 108 18.03 4.55 16.24
N VAL A 109 18.27 3.26 16.00
CA VAL A 109 18.82 2.34 17.01
C VAL A 109 20.31 2.61 17.24
N LEU A 110 21.08 2.87 16.18
CA LEU A 110 22.52 3.15 16.27
C LEU A 110 22.82 4.46 17.01
N THR A 111 21.99 5.49 16.83
CA THR A 111 22.13 6.80 17.48
C THR A 111 21.71 6.83 18.97
N LYS A 112 20.99 5.81 19.45
CA LYS A 112 20.60 5.67 20.87
C LYS A 112 21.54 4.77 21.69
N ALA A 113 22.54 4.19 21.05
CA ALA A 113 23.50 3.27 21.68
C ALA A 113 24.79 3.97 22.14
N GLU A 114 24.87 5.30 22.04
CA GLU A 114 25.96 6.17 22.53
C GLU A 114 25.49 6.98 23.75
#